data_AF-A0AAY4ENP5-F1
#
_entry.id   AF-A0AAY4ENP5-F1
#
_cell.length_a   1.000
_cell.length_b   1.000
_cell.length_c   1.000
_cell.angle_alpha   90.00
_cell.angle_beta   90.00
_cell.angle_gamma   90.00
#
_symmetry.space_group_name_H-M   'P 1'
#
loop_
_entity.id
_entity.type
_entity.pdbx_description
1 polymer ?
#
loop_
_entity_poly.entity_id
_entity_poly.type
_entity_poly.pdbx_seq_one_letter_code
_entity_poly.pdbx_strand_id
1 'polypeptide(L)'
;MVALFLLKKKKMNKETSPISRPFSVVMETPERRDAPSVTDRYYTRWYKTDVKGKPREDHCILQHSNRICVITLAESHPILQKGRAVKSINYQISAGCSRLNNKVSGKSKRGGQFLTELAPLCRITCTDGVEYTIYSCIRGRLLEVNEDILAQPSILLEKPSTEGYIAVILPKFDESKRVTEGLLSRAEYEDVISKRATQQPELC
;
A
#
# COMPACT_ATOMS: atom_id res chain seq x y z
N MET A 1 -14.84 -13.57 14.37
CA MET A 1 -14.37 -12.61 15.38
C MET A 1 -13.26 -11.82 14.73
N VAL A 2 -13.47 -10.72 14.00
CA VAL A 2 -14.33 -9.54 14.21
C VAL A 2 -14.25 -9.01 15.64
N ALA A 3 -13.94 -7.71 15.72
CA ALA A 3 -13.83 -6.83 16.89
C ALA A 3 -12.51 -7.00 17.68
N LEU A 4 -11.82 -5.95 18.15
CA LEU A 4 -12.42 -4.81 18.84
C LEU A 4 -11.43 -3.63 18.89
N PHE A 5 -11.82 -2.53 18.24
CA PHE A 5 -11.46 -1.15 18.59
C PHE A 5 -11.88 -0.90 20.05
N LEU A 6 -11.04 -0.23 20.88
CA LEU A 6 -11.42 0.74 21.95
C LEU A 6 -10.41 0.82 23.13
N LEU A 7 -10.09 2.08 23.45
CA LEU A 7 -9.72 2.68 24.76
C LEU A 7 -8.56 2.12 25.60
N LYS A 8 -7.57 3.01 25.82
CA LYS A 8 -7.23 3.48 27.18
C LYS A 8 -6.63 4.90 27.13
N LYS A 9 -7.48 5.93 27.23
CA LYS A 9 -7.07 7.23 27.76
C LYS A 9 -7.04 7.11 29.29
N LYS A 10 -5.88 7.36 29.92
CA LYS A 10 -5.76 7.59 31.36
C LYS A 10 -5.25 9.01 31.58
N LYS A 11 -6.01 9.75 32.39
CA LYS A 11 -5.85 11.16 32.79
C LYS A 11 -5.14 11.17 34.15
N MET A 12 -4.15 12.04 34.38
CA MET A 12 -3.89 12.65 35.70
C MET A 12 -2.81 13.73 35.65
N ASN A 13 -3.20 14.93 36.09
CA ASN A 13 -2.36 16.09 36.44
C ASN A 13 -1.53 15.84 37.70
N LYS A 14 -0.41 16.57 37.84
CA LYS A 14 -0.13 17.41 39.02
C LYS A 14 1.02 18.38 38.74
N GLU A 15 0.74 19.67 38.92
CA GLU A 15 1.69 20.77 39.07
C GLU A 15 2.45 20.64 40.41
N THR A 16 3.70 21.13 40.43
CA THR A 16 4.26 22.00 41.51
C THR A 16 5.62 22.57 41.07
N SER A 17 5.81 23.85 41.34
CA SER A 17 6.82 24.81 40.87
C SER A 17 8.05 24.90 41.82
N PRO A 18 8.90 25.96 41.78
CA PRO A 18 9.97 26.22 40.81
C PRO A 18 11.35 26.36 41.51
N ILE A 19 12.47 26.08 40.83
CA ILE A 19 13.79 26.55 41.29
C ILE A 19 14.59 27.12 40.12
N SER A 20 14.93 28.39 40.28
CA SER A 20 15.69 29.28 39.40
C SER A 20 17.15 28.86 39.24
N ARG A 21 17.67 28.98 38.01
CA ARG A 21 19.03 29.45 37.68
C ARG A 21 19.13 29.75 36.18
N PRO A 22 19.62 30.93 35.76
CA PRO A 22 19.79 31.24 34.35
C PRO A 22 21.14 30.68 33.90
N PHE A 23 21.11 29.71 33.00
CA PHE A 23 22.28 29.38 32.19
C PHE A 23 21.78 29.30 30.75
N SER A 24 22.04 30.36 30.00
CA SER A 24 21.81 30.42 28.56
C SER A 24 22.72 29.42 27.87
N VAL A 25 22.24 28.19 27.76
CA VAL A 25 22.70 27.21 26.79
C VAL A 25 21.71 27.27 25.64
N VAL A 26 22.16 27.74 24.49
CA VAL A 26 21.44 27.57 23.23
C VAL A 26 21.40 26.06 22.98
N MET A 27 20.33 25.42 23.41
CA MET A 27 19.99 24.05 23.04
C MET A 27 19.54 24.11 21.58
N GLU A 28 20.41 23.66 20.67
CA GLU A 28 19.97 23.16 19.38
C GLU A 28 18.92 22.10 19.65
N THR A 29 17.65 22.43 19.37
CA THR A 29 16.56 21.47 19.50
C THR A 29 16.86 20.30 18.57
N PRO A 30 17.02 19.07 19.07
CA PRO A 30 17.19 17.93 18.19
C PRO A 30 15.90 17.83 17.39
N GLU A 31 16.03 17.82 16.06
CA GLU A 31 14.91 17.63 15.15
C GLU A 31 14.05 16.48 15.68
N ARG A 32 12.75 16.75 15.89
CA ARG A 32 11.80 15.73 16.30
C ARG A 32 11.89 14.60 15.28
N ARG A 33 12.56 13.51 15.66
CA ARG A 33 12.47 12.25 14.94
C ARG A 33 11.03 11.80 15.10
N ASP A 34 10.19 12.17 14.14
CA ASP A 34 8.79 11.75 14.11
C ASP A 34 8.77 10.23 14.30
N ALA A 35 8.02 9.79 15.31
CA ALA A 35 7.93 8.37 15.61
C ALA A 35 7.41 7.66 14.34
N PRO A 36 8.08 6.58 13.87
CA PRO A 36 7.68 5.92 12.64
C PRO A 36 6.24 5.44 12.75
N SER A 37 5.48 5.67 11.67
CA SER A 37 4.07 5.29 11.62
C SER A 37 3.92 3.78 11.84
N VAL A 38 2.70 3.32 12.18
CA VAL A 38 2.45 1.88 12.40
C VAL A 38 2.85 1.06 11.17
N THR A 39 2.61 1.59 9.97
CA THR A 39 3.01 0.94 8.72
C THR A 39 4.52 0.88 8.57
N ASP A 40 5.25 1.97 8.85
CA ASP A 40 6.72 2.01 8.75
C ASP A 40 7.42 1.05 9.72
N ARG A 41 6.81 0.75 10.87
CA ARG A 41 7.38 -0.15 11.88
C ARG A 41 7.30 -1.62 11.49
N TYR A 42 6.24 -2.01 10.80
CA TYR A 42 5.92 -3.43 10.57
C TYR A 42 6.01 -3.85 9.11
N TYR A 43 6.07 -2.89 8.19
CA TYR A 43 6.08 -3.15 6.76
C TYR A 43 7.30 -2.54 6.07
N THR A 44 7.94 -3.34 5.22
CA THR A 44 8.93 -2.88 4.25
C THR A 44 8.22 -2.53 2.95
N ARG A 45 8.45 -1.31 2.42
CA ARG A 45 7.89 -0.86 1.15
C ARG A 45 8.76 -1.30 -0.02
N TRP A 46 8.11 -1.89 -1.00
CA TRP A 46 8.67 -2.26 -2.29
C TRP A 46 7.80 -1.68 -3.41
N TYR A 47 8.39 -1.43 -4.56
CA TYR A 47 7.71 -0.82 -5.70
C TYR A 47 7.93 -1.64 -6.97
N LYS A 48 6.89 -1.72 -7.79
CA LYS A 48 6.98 -2.28 -9.15
C LYS A 48 6.56 -1.21 -10.14
N THR A 49 7.49 -0.82 -10.99
CA THR A 49 7.26 0.18 -12.03
C THR A 49 6.89 -0.46 -13.36
N ASP A 50 6.18 0.29 -14.19
CA ASP A 50 5.95 0.01 -15.61
C ASP A 50 5.42 -1.40 -15.90
N VAL A 51 4.42 -1.83 -15.12
CA VAL A 51 3.86 -3.18 -15.24
C VAL A 51 3.25 -3.38 -16.63
N LYS A 52 3.70 -4.44 -17.33
CA LYS A 52 3.37 -4.73 -18.75
C LYS A 52 3.71 -3.57 -19.71
N GLY A 53 4.75 -2.79 -19.42
CA GLY A 53 5.22 -1.71 -20.29
C GLY A 53 4.32 -0.48 -20.30
N LYS A 54 3.38 -0.37 -19.35
CA LYS A 54 2.53 0.79 -19.21
C LYS A 54 3.18 1.84 -18.31
N PRO A 55 3.53 3.03 -18.85
CA PRO A 55 4.28 4.01 -18.09
C PRO A 55 3.47 4.54 -16.90
N ARG A 56 4.12 4.69 -15.74
CA ARG A 56 3.57 5.29 -14.50
C ARG A 56 2.46 4.49 -13.81
N GLU A 57 2.02 3.35 -14.33
CA GLU A 57 1.11 2.43 -13.61
C GLU A 57 1.88 1.65 -12.52
N ASP A 58 2.46 2.39 -11.57
CA ASP A 58 3.36 1.88 -10.55
C ASP A 58 2.60 1.34 -9.33
N HIS A 59 3.02 0.19 -8.86
CA HIS A 59 2.40 -0.52 -7.74
C HIS A 59 3.30 -0.48 -6.52
N CYS A 60 2.69 -0.45 -5.33
CA CYS A 60 3.40 -0.53 -4.06
C CYS A 60 3.03 -1.84 -3.34
N ILE A 61 4.04 -2.50 -2.80
CA ILE A 61 3.94 -3.77 -2.09
C ILE A 61 4.48 -3.54 -0.68
N LEU A 62 3.60 -3.68 0.32
CA LEU A 62 3.96 -3.60 1.73
C LEU A 62 4.22 -5.02 2.25
N GLN A 63 5.46 -5.36 2.51
CA GLN A 63 5.85 -6.66 3.05
C GLN A 63 5.92 -6.61 4.57
N HIS A 64 5.07 -7.38 5.24
CA HIS A 64 5.11 -7.55 6.70
C HIS A 64 6.24 -8.49 7.12
N SER A 65 6.70 -8.39 8.38
CA SER A 65 7.68 -9.31 8.98
C SER A 65 7.29 -10.80 8.89
N ASN A 66 5.98 -11.08 8.96
CA ASN A 66 5.37 -12.41 8.77
C ASN A 66 5.30 -12.87 7.30
N ARG A 67 5.99 -12.19 6.37
CA ARG A 67 6.04 -12.47 4.92
C ARG A 67 4.73 -12.32 4.16
N ILE A 68 3.68 -11.82 4.80
CA ILE A 68 2.45 -11.41 4.10
C ILE A 68 2.74 -10.12 3.34
N CYS A 69 2.25 -10.03 2.12
CA CYS A 69 2.40 -8.85 1.28
C CYS A 69 1.03 -8.22 1.04
N VAL A 70 0.93 -6.91 1.25
CA VAL A 70 -0.25 -6.12 0.94
C VAL A 70 0.02 -5.33 -0.33
N ILE A 71 -0.87 -5.45 -1.31
CA ILE A 71 -0.76 -4.76 -2.60
C ILE A 71 -1.60 -3.49 -2.55
N THR A 72 -0.98 -2.38 -2.93
CA THR A 72 -1.61 -1.07 -3.05
C THR A 72 -1.00 -0.29 -4.22
N LEU A 73 -1.51 0.93 -4.47
CA LEU A 73 -0.99 1.83 -5.50
C LEU A 73 0.19 2.62 -4.98
N ALA A 74 1.16 2.89 -5.85
CA ALA A 74 2.24 3.81 -5.53
C ALA A 74 1.75 5.26 -5.66
N GLU A 75 2.34 6.17 -4.88
CA GLU A 75 1.91 7.58 -4.79
C GLU A 75 1.96 8.31 -6.14
N SER A 76 2.87 7.92 -7.05
CA SER A 76 2.94 8.53 -8.38
C SER A 76 1.91 7.96 -9.37
N HIS A 77 1.13 6.95 -9.00
CA HIS A 77 0.17 6.31 -9.90
C HIS A 77 -0.86 7.34 -10.38
N PRO A 78 -1.20 7.40 -11.68
CA PRO A 78 -2.15 8.37 -12.25
C PRO A 78 -3.57 8.38 -11.64
N ILE A 79 -3.90 7.42 -10.79
CA ILE A 79 -5.19 7.34 -10.07
C ILE A 79 -5.15 8.25 -8.83
N LEU A 80 -3.99 8.33 -8.17
CA LEU A 80 -3.77 9.14 -6.98
C LEU A 80 -3.38 10.60 -7.31
N GLN A 81 -3.10 10.90 -8.58
CA GLN A 81 -2.78 12.25 -9.02
C GLN A 81 -4.02 13.16 -8.96
N LYS A 82 -3.80 14.42 -8.55
CA LYS A 82 -4.85 15.39 -8.23
C LYS A 82 -5.85 15.53 -9.39
N GLY A 83 -7.14 15.36 -9.06
CA GLY A 83 -8.27 15.65 -9.96
C GLY A 83 -9.03 14.42 -10.46
N ARG A 84 -8.55 13.20 -10.22
CA ARG A 84 -9.26 11.99 -10.65
C ARG A 84 -10.02 11.33 -9.52
N ALA A 85 -11.29 11.02 -9.79
CA ALA A 85 -12.14 10.24 -8.91
C ALA A 85 -12.32 8.83 -9.49
N VAL A 86 -12.34 7.84 -8.61
CA VAL A 86 -12.62 6.46 -9.00
C VAL A 86 -14.14 6.28 -9.07
N LYS A 87 -14.63 5.87 -10.25
CA LYS A 87 -16.05 5.63 -10.52
C LYS A 87 -16.49 4.25 -10.05
N SER A 88 -15.71 3.23 -10.38
CA SER A 88 -16.02 1.84 -10.01
C SER A 88 -14.77 0.99 -9.97
N ILE A 89 -14.77 -0.01 -9.10
CA ILE A 89 -13.70 -1.02 -9.01
C ILE A 89 -14.34 -2.38 -9.27
N ASN A 90 -13.70 -3.19 -10.11
CA ASN A 90 -14.20 -4.50 -10.50
C ASN A 90 -13.15 -5.60 -10.22
N TYR A 91 -13.48 -6.52 -9.30
CA TYR A 91 -12.66 -7.69 -8.96
C TYR A 91 -12.97 -8.94 -9.82
N GLN A 92 -13.93 -8.85 -10.74
CA GLN A 92 -14.24 -9.90 -11.70
C GLN A 92 -13.30 -9.77 -12.91
N ILE A 93 -12.28 -10.63 -12.96
CA ILE A 93 -11.28 -10.62 -14.03
C ILE A 93 -11.80 -11.34 -15.29
N SER A 94 -12.58 -12.40 -15.13
CA SER A 94 -13.12 -13.19 -16.23
C SER A 94 -14.45 -13.85 -15.83
N ALA A 95 -15.23 -14.32 -16.81
CA ALA A 95 -16.56 -14.88 -16.60
C ALA A 95 -16.62 -16.03 -15.57
N GLY A 96 -15.51 -16.77 -15.38
CA GLY A 96 -15.38 -17.83 -14.36
C GLY A 96 -14.40 -17.54 -13.21
N CYS A 97 -13.82 -16.34 -13.13
CA CYS A 97 -12.80 -16.00 -12.13
C CYS A 97 -13.10 -14.65 -11.49
N SER A 98 -13.87 -14.69 -10.40
CA SER A 98 -14.01 -13.58 -9.47
C SER A 98 -13.04 -13.77 -8.31
N ARG A 99 -12.28 -12.72 -7.98
CA ARG A 99 -11.40 -12.73 -6.81
C ARG A 99 -12.17 -12.64 -5.49
N LEU A 100 -13.44 -12.20 -5.53
CA LEU A 100 -14.34 -12.13 -4.38
C LEU A 100 -14.77 -13.52 -3.88
N ASN A 101 -14.84 -14.50 -4.77
CA ASN A 101 -15.22 -15.88 -4.40
C ASN A 101 -14.08 -16.68 -3.75
N ASN A 102 -13.00 -16.01 -3.33
CA ASN A 102 -11.80 -16.63 -2.80
C ASN A 102 -12.00 -17.04 -1.33
N LYS A 103 -12.64 -18.18 -1.10
CA LYS A 103 -12.86 -18.73 0.25
C LYS A 103 -11.62 -19.46 0.78
N VAL A 104 -10.70 -18.71 1.39
CA VAL A 104 -9.50 -19.28 2.03
C VAL A 104 -9.86 -19.85 3.41
N SER A 105 -9.62 -21.15 3.63
CA SER A 105 -9.93 -21.81 4.90
C SER A 105 -8.82 -22.73 5.41
N GLY A 106 -8.78 -22.90 6.74
CA GLY A 106 -7.87 -23.81 7.45
C GLY A 106 -6.41 -23.33 7.56
N LYS A 107 -5.61 -24.00 8.40
CA LYS A 107 -4.20 -23.69 8.68
C LYS A 107 -3.30 -23.70 7.42
N SER A 108 -3.67 -24.52 6.43
CA SER A 108 -2.97 -24.64 5.14
C SER A 108 -3.46 -23.64 4.08
N LYS A 109 -4.42 -22.77 4.44
CA LYS A 109 -5.00 -21.77 3.52
C LYS A 109 -5.49 -22.42 2.23
N ARG A 110 -6.24 -23.52 2.38
CA ARG A 110 -6.83 -24.28 1.26
C ARG A 110 -7.96 -23.45 0.65
N GLY A 111 -8.09 -23.51 -0.68
CA GLY A 111 -9.07 -22.73 -1.45
C GLY A 111 -8.56 -21.38 -1.96
N GLY A 112 -7.40 -20.91 -1.49
CA GLY A 112 -6.76 -19.69 -1.99
C GLY A 112 -6.31 -19.80 -3.43
N GLN A 113 -6.80 -18.91 -4.29
CA GLN A 113 -6.35 -18.81 -5.68
C GLN A 113 -4.85 -18.46 -5.73
N PHE A 114 -4.09 -19.21 -6.52
CA PHE A 114 -2.68 -18.91 -6.75
C PHE A 114 -2.56 -17.86 -7.85
N LEU A 115 -1.84 -16.78 -7.55
CA LEU A 115 -1.58 -15.65 -8.43
C LEU A 115 -0.14 -15.71 -8.92
N THR A 116 0.03 -15.41 -10.21
CA THR A 116 1.32 -15.11 -10.82
C THR A 116 1.60 -13.61 -10.71
N GLU A 117 2.84 -13.19 -10.98
CA GLU A 117 3.27 -11.78 -10.91
C GLU A 117 2.41 -10.83 -11.75
N LEU A 118 2.04 -11.25 -12.96
CA LEU A 118 1.21 -10.48 -13.89
C LEU A 118 -0.27 -10.88 -13.83
N ALA A 119 -0.71 -11.58 -12.77
CA ALA A 119 -2.12 -11.89 -12.60
C ALA A 119 -2.88 -10.61 -12.25
N PRO A 120 -3.94 -10.25 -13.00
CA PRO A 120 -4.78 -9.11 -12.66
C PRO A 120 -5.58 -9.40 -11.38
N LEU A 121 -5.69 -8.37 -10.54
CA LEU A 121 -6.41 -8.35 -9.27
C LEU A 121 -7.77 -7.68 -9.41
N CYS A 122 -7.78 -6.45 -9.91
CA CYS A 122 -8.98 -5.68 -10.19
C CYS A 122 -8.77 -4.71 -11.36
N ARG A 123 -9.89 -4.20 -11.88
CA ARG A 123 -9.93 -3.11 -12.86
C ARG A 123 -10.58 -1.90 -12.20
N ILE A 124 -9.91 -0.76 -12.25
CA ILE A 124 -10.36 0.50 -11.67
C ILE A 124 -10.75 1.42 -12.82
N THR A 125 -12.01 1.84 -12.85
CA THR A 125 -12.51 2.81 -13.83
C THR A 125 -12.59 4.18 -13.17
N CYS A 126 -11.96 5.18 -13.77
CA CYS A 126 -12.04 6.57 -13.32
C CYS A 126 -13.29 7.27 -13.89
N THR A 127 -13.66 8.41 -13.32
CA THR A 127 -14.73 9.27 -13.83
C THR A 127 -14.50 9.74 -15.27
N ASP A 128 -13.23 9.88 -15.66
CA ASP A 128 -12.81 10.29 -16.99
C ASP A 128 -12.99 9.18 -18.05
N GLY A 129 -13.50 8.01 -17.65
CA GLY A 129 -13.67 6.84 -18.52
C GLY A 129 -12.40 6.00 -18.73
N VAL A 130 -11.25 6.45 -18.22
CA VAL A 130 -9.99 5.71 -18.27
C VAL A 130 -10.04 4.52 -17.31
N GLU A 131 -9.50 3.39 -17.76
CA GLU A 131 -9.48 2.15 -16.98
C GLU A 131 -8.05 1.65 -16.73
N TYR A 132 -7.79 1.30 -15.47
CA TYR A 132 -6.51 0.82 -14.99
C TYR A 132 -6.64 -0.60 -14.47
N THR A 133 -5.75 -1.49 -14.92
CA THR A 133 -5.72 -2.88 -14.44
C THR A 133 -4.63 -3.01 -13.41
N ILE A 134 -5.00 -3.38 -12.19
CA ILE A 134 -4.05 -3.58 -11.10
C ILE A 134 -3.61 -5.03 -11.10
N TYR A 135 -2.30 -5.24 -10.99
CA TYR A 135 -1.68 -6.55 -11.01
C TYR A 135 -1.17 -6.97 -9.63
N SER A 136 -0.99 -8.28 -9.46
CA SER A 136 -0.46 -8.88 -8.24
C SER A 136 0.96 -8.41 -7.92
N CYS A 137 1.79 -8.18 -8.94
CA CYS A 137 3.22 -7.83 -8.87
C CYS A 137 4.11 -8.86 -8.15
N ILE A 138 3.52 -9.85 -7.50
CA ILE A 138 4.19 -10.92 -6.78
C ILE A 138 3.47 -12.24 -7.01
N ARG A 139 4.18 -13.35 -6.82
CA ARG A 139 3.61 -14.70 -6.86
C ARG A 139 3.16 -15.12 -5.46
N GLY A 140 1.99 -15.73 -5.35
CA GLY A 140 1.49 -16.19 -4.05
C GLY A 140 0.02 -16.58 -4.06
N ARG A 141 -0.48 -17.01 -2.90
CA ARG A 141 -1.91 -17.26 -2.70
C ARG A 141 -2.60 -15.97 -2.30
N LEU A 142 -3.67 -15.61 -2.99
CA LEU A 142 -4.55 -14.53 -2.57
C LEU A 142 -5.22 -14.93 -1.25
N LEU A 143 -5.07 -14.10 -0.22
CA LEU A 143 -5.74 -14.30 1.08
C LEU A 143 -7.05 -13.55 1.13
N GLU A 144 -7.02 -12.29 0.69
CA GLU A 144 -8.09 -11.34 0.89
C GLU A 144 -8.05 -10.27 -0.19
N VAL A 145 -9.22 -9.75 -0.55
CA VAL A 145 -9.38 -8.53 -1.34
C VAL A 145 -10.20 -7.55 -0.52
N ASN A 146 -9.94 -6.26 -0.68
CA ASN A 146 -10.67 -5.24 0.05
C ASN A 146 -12.04 -5.01 -0.60
N GLU A 147 -13.11 -5.35 0.12
CA GLU A 147 -14.48 -5.10 -0.34
C GLU A 147 -14.94 -3.68 0.00
N ASP A 148 -14.31 -3.03 0.98
CA ASP A 148 -14.70 -1.69 1.44
C ASP A 148 -14.46 -0.62 0.36
N ILE A 149 -13.45 -0.81 -0.49
CA ILE A 149 -13.20 0.09 -1.63
C ILE A 149 -14.27 0.00 -2.73
N LEU A 150 -15.08 -1.08 -2.74
CA LEU A 150 -16.25 -1.17 -3.63
C LEU A 150 -17.39 -0.30 -3.11
N ALA A 151 -17.57 -0.24 -1.80
CA ALA A 151 -18.57 0.60 -1.15
C ALA A 151 -18.14 2.07 -1.15
N GLN A 152 -16.87 2.34 -0.85
CA GLN A 152 -16.31 3.67 -0.75
C GLN A 152 -14.95 3.76 -1.48
N PRO A 153 -14.94 4.10 -2.78
CA PRO A 153 -13.71 4.18 -3.56
C PRO A 153 -12.79 5.33 -3.14
N SER A 154 -13.26 6.30 -2.33
CA SER A 154 -12.42 7.39 -1.83
C SER A 154 -11.32 6.92 -0.88
N ILE A 155 -11.53 5.81 -0.16
CA ILE A 155 -10.56 5.25 0.80
C ILE A 155 -9.25 4.86 0.11
N LEU A 156 -9.33 4.39 -1.14
CA LEU A 156 -8.17 4.08 -1.97
C LEU A 156 -7.29 5.33 -2.20
N LEU A 157 -7.92 6.51 -2.34
CA LEU A 157 -7.23 7.78 -2.59
C LEU A 157 -6.70 8.40 -1.31
N GLU A 158 -7.51 8.40 -0.25
CA GLU A 158 -7.18 9.05 1.02
C GLU A 158 -6.12 8.26 1.82
N LYS A 159 -6.19 6.93 1.77
CA LYS A 159 -5.44 6.04 2.67
C LYS A 159 -4.87 4.81 1.95
N PRO A 160 -4.13 4.95 0.83
CA PRO A 160 -3.65 3.81 0.04
C PRO A 160 -2.76 2.84 0.86
N SER A 161 -1.98 3.35 1.81
CA SER A 161 -1.08 2.52 2.64
C SER A 161 -1.76 1.86 3.86
N THR A 162 -3.02 2.15 4.16
CA THR A 162 -3.72 1.63 5.35
C THR A 162 -5.04 0.96 4.97
N GLU A 163 -6.15 1.67 5.07
CA GLU A 163 -7.50 1.16 4.80
C GLU A 163 -7.76 0.95 3.30
N GLY A 164 -7.03 1.65 2.43
CA GLY A 164 -7.17 1.61 0.97
C GLY A 164 -6.35 0.52 0.28
N TYR A 165 -5.98 -0.57 0.96
CA TYR A 165 -5.29 -1.67 0.30
C TYR A 165 -6.20 -2.36 -0.73
N ILE A 166 -5.61 -3.04 -1.72
CA ILE A 166 -6.37 -3.70 -2.78
C ILE A 166 -6.52 -5.19 -2.51
N ALA A 167 -5.41 -5.83 -2.14
CA ALA A 167 -5.34 -7.27 -1.90
C ALA A 167 -4.24 -7.64 -0.92
N VAL A 168 -4.43 -8.75 -0.22
CA VAL A 168 -3.45 -9.37 0.66
C VAL A 168 -3.03 -10.71 0.07
N ILE A 169 -1.73 -10.90 -0.11
CA ILE A 169 -1.16 -12.06 -0.78
C ILE A 169 -0.14 -12.72 0.15
N LEU A 170 -0.16 -14.05 0.16
CA LEU A 170 0.83 -14.87 0.83
C LEU A 170 1.75 -15.55 -0.19
N PRO A 171 2.99 -15.09 -0.33
CA PRO A 171 4.03 -15.84 -1.03
C PRO A 171 4.23 -17.24 -0.46
N LYS A 172 4.71 -18.17 -1.29
CA LYS A 172 5.24 -19.43 -0.77
C LYS A 172 6.46 -19.14 0.11
N PHE A 173 6.63 -19.90 1.19
CA PHE A 173 7.72 -19.69 2.14
C PHE A 173 9.10 -19.71 1.46
N ASP A 174 9.31 -20.70 0.60
CA ASP A 174 10.57 -20.90 -0.16
C ASP A 174 10.87 -19.72 -1.11
N GLU A 175 9.83 -19.21 -1.77
CA GLU A 175 9.94 -18.12 -2.75
C GLU A 175 9.92 -16.73 -2.10
N SER A 176 9.53 -16.61 -0.82
CA SER A 176 9.33 -15.31 -0.16
C SER A 176 10.56 -14.40 -0.11
N LYS A 177 11.76 -14.98 -0.19
CA LYS A 177 13.03 -14.24 -0.30
C LYS A 177 13.29 -13.72 -1.71
N ARG A 178 12.78 -14.41 -2.73
CA ARG A 178 12.95 -14.05 -4.15
C ARG A 178 11.88 -13.11 -4.67
N VAL A 179 10.75 -13.01 -3.97
CA VAL A 179 9.65 -12.10 -4.34
C VAL A 179 10.12 -10.65 -4.47
N THR A 180 11.13 -10.25 -3.72
CA THR A 180 11.68 -8.89 -3.74
C THR A 180 12.78 -8.67 -4.80
N GLU A 181 13.33 -9.73 -5.42
CA GLU A 181 14.45 -9.62 -6.38
C GLU A 181 14.11 -8.83 -7.66
N GLY A 182 12.82 -8.64 -7.94
CA GLY A 182 12.34 -7.84 -9.07
C GLY A 182 11.57 -6.58 -8.67
N LEU A 183 11.69 -6.16 -7.41
CA LEU A 183 11.03 -4.97 -6.85
C LEU A 183 12.07 -3.92 -6.45
N LEU A 184 11.68 -2.65 -6.58
CA LEU A 184 12.50 -1.52 -6.19
C LEU A 184 12.28 -1.18 -4.72
N SER A 185 13.35 -0.83 -4.03
CA SER A 185 13.28 -0.16 -2.73
C SER A 185 12.73 1.26 -2.89
N ARG A 186 12.40 1.90 -1.77
CA ARG A 186 11.91 3.29 -1.77
C ARG A 186 12.89 4.26 -2.44
N ALA A 187 14.17 4.17 -2.12
CA ALA A 187 15.21 5.05 -2.68
C ALA A 187 15.34 4.87 -4.20
N GLU A 188 15.40 3.63 -4.67
CA GLU A 188 15.47 3.34 -6.10
C GLU A 188 14.23 3.83 -6.85
N TYR A 189 13.06 3.74 -6.22
CA TYR A 189 11.82 4.24 -6.79
C TYR A 189 11.77 5.77 -6.86
N GLU A 190 12.25 6.46 -5.82
CA GLU A 190 12.40 7.92 -5.81
C GLU A 190 13.36 8.40 -6.91
N ASP A 191 14.44 7.67 -7.17
CA ASP A 191 15.35 7.95 -8.29
C ASP A 191 14.66 7.80 -9.64
N VAL A 192 13.84 6.76 -9.82
CA VAL A 192 13.05 6.56 -11.04
C VAL A 192 12.04 7.69 -11.24
N ILE A 193 11.34 8.11 -10.19
CA ILE A 193 10.41 9.24 -10.24
C ILE A 193 11.15 10.53 -10.61
N SER A 194 12.30 10.78 -9.98
CA SER A 194 13.10 11.99 -10.22
C SER A 194 13.59 12.05 -11.67
N LYS A 195 14.10 10.93 -12.22
CA LYS A 195 14.49 10.82 -13.63
C LYS A 195 13.32 11.09 -14.58
N ARG A 196 12.12 10.58 -14.26
CA ARG A 196 10.91 10.81 -15.06
C ARG A 196 10.45 12.27 -15.02
N ALA A 197 10.69 12.99 -13.91
CA ALA A 197 10.39 14.41 -13.80
C ALA A 197 11.35 15.24 -14.68
N THR A 198 12.65 14.92 -14.68
CA THR A 198 13.65 15.61 -15.50
C THR A 198 13.49 15.33 -17.00
N GLN A 199 12.95 14.16 -17.37
CA GLN A 199 12.67 13.77 -18.76
C GLN A 199 11.32 14.25 -19.28
N GLN A 200 10.61 15.13 -18.56
CA GLN A 200 9.54 15.95 -19.13
C GLN A 200 10.13 17.30 -19.57
N PRO A 201 10.70 17.43 -20.79
CA PRO A 201 10.67 18.70 -21.46
C PRO A 201 9.22 19.02 -21.82
N GLU A 202 8.92 20.30 -21.71
CA GLU A 202 7.66 20.98 -21.93
C GLU A 202 6.82 20.40 -23.08
N LEU A 203 5.57 20.07 -22.78
CA LEU A 203 4.47 20.12 -23.74
C LEU A 203 3.65 21.37 -23.40
N CYS A 204 4.25 22.52 -23.67
CA CYS A 204 3.62 23.80 -24.01
C CYS A 204 4.61 24.62 -24.82
#